data_AF-A0ABD2DCP3-F1
#
_entry.id   AF-A0ABD2DCP3-F1
#
_cell.length_a   1.000
_cell.length_b   1.000
_cell.length_c   1.000
_cell.angle_alpha   90.00
_cell.angle_beta   90.00
_cell.angle_gamma   90.00
#
_symmetry.space_group_name_H-M   'P 1'
#
loop_
_entity.id
_entity.type
_entity.pdbx_description
1 polymer ?
#
loop_
_entity_poly.entity_id
_entity_poly.type
_entity_poly.pdbx_seq_one_letter_code
_entity_poly.pdbx_strand_id
1 'polypeptide(L)'
;MSRARGLLCRACLALAAALGALLLLPLPLPLPRAPAPARTPAPAPRAPPAQPAALPGLRPDDVFIAVKTTRKNHGPRLRLLLRTWISRARRQTFIFTDGDDPELALQGGSRVINTNCSAVRTRQALCCKMSVEYDKFLESGRKWFCHVDDDNYVNPESLLRLLSTFSPSQDVYLGRPSLDHPIEATERVQGGGTVTTVKFWFATGGAGFCLSRGLALKMSPWASLGSFMSTAERVRLPDDCTVGYIVEGLLGARLLHSPLFHSHLENLQGLPRDAVLQQ
;
A
#
# COMPACT_ATOMS: atom_id res chain seq x y z
N MET A 1 -49.55 25.67 -54.71
CA MET A 1 -49.19 26.96 -54.09
C MET A 1 -47.67 27.08 -54.08
N SER A 2 -47.17 28.27 -54.41
CA SER A 2 -45.78 28.75 -54.45
C SER A 2 -44.84 28.33 -55.59
N ARG A 3 -44.45 29.35 -56.35
CA ARG A 3 -43.36 29.48 -57.33
C ARG A 3 -42.09 29.98 -56.63
N ALA A 4 -40.91 29.66 -57.17
CA ALA A 4 -39.75 30.55 -57.45
C ALA A 4 -38.50 29.66 -57.63
N ARG A 5 -37.89 29.53 -58.82
CA ARG A 5 -37.04 30.45 -59.61
C ARG A 5 -35.66 30.76 -59.00
N GLY A 6 -34.65 30.55 -59.85
CA GLY A 6 -33.30 31.13 -59.78
C GLY A 6 -32.23 30.14 -59.30
N LEU A 7 -31.04 30.01 -59.87
CA LEU A 7 -30.38 30.50 -61.08
C LEU A 7 -28.97 29.88 -60.99
N LEU A 8 -28.49 29.20 -62.03
CA LEU A 8 -27.12 28.70 -62.11
C LEU A 8 -26.11 29.87 -62.24
N CYS A 9 -24.93 29.75 -61.62
CA CYS A 9 -23.61 29.92 -62.26
C CYS A 9 -22.50 29.65 -61.21
N ARG A 10 -21.82 28.49 -61.21
CA ARG A 10 -20.51 28.24 -61.88
C ARG A 10 -19.48 29.35 -61.61
N ALA A 11 -18.55 29.10 -60.68
CA ALA A 11 -17.19 28.61 -60.94
C ALA A 11 -16.23 29.77 -61.30
N CYS A 12 -15.27 30.07 -60.43
CA CYS A 12 -13.84 29.75 -60.61
C CYS A 12 -13.09 30.65 -61.62
N LEU A 13 -11.88 31.05 -61.20
CA LEU A 13 -10.78 31.67 -61.96
C LEU A 13 -10.92 33.19 -62.22
N ALA A 14 -9.90 34.03 -62.28
CA ALA A 14 -8.51 34.10 -61.80
C ALA A 14 -7.96 35.46 -62.31
N LEU A 15 -7.00 36.04 -61.57
CA LEU A 15 -5.95 36.99 -61.98
C LEU A 15 -6.23 38.47 -62.37
N ALA A 16 -5.57 39.33 -61.58
CA ALA A 16 -4.63 40.41 -61.97
C ALA A 16 -5.14 41.72 -62.61
N ALA A 17 -4.99 42.83 -61.87
CA ALA A 17 -4.09 43.96 -62.20
C ALA A 17 -4.40 45.20 -61.33
N ALA A 18 -3.41 45.72 -60.61
CA ALA A 18 -3.25 47.16 -60.35
C ALA A 18 -1.87 47.45 -59.74
N LEU A 19 -0.92 47.80 -60.60
CA LEU A 19 0.28 48.53 -60.25
C LEU A 19 -0.10 49.98 -59.88
N GLY A 20 0.47 50.53 -58.82
CA GLY A 20 0.44 51.97 -58.57
C GLY A 20 0.85 52.35 -57.15
N ALA A 21 1.95 53.10 -57.04
CA ALA A 21 2.44 53.80 -55.85
C ALA A 21 3.22 52.99 -54.80
N LEU A 22 4.49 52.66 -55.13
CA LEU A 22 5.53 52.46 -54.12
C LEU A 22 6.79 53.26 -54.51
N LEU A 23 6.66 54.58 -54.51
CA LEU A 23 7.75 55.54 -54.61
C LEU A 23 7.45 56.62 -53.57
N LEU A 24 8.05 56.49 -52.38
CA LEU A 24 8.31 57.52 -51.35
C LEU A 24 8.65 56.85 -49.99
N LEU A 25 9.74 56.08 -49.93
CA LEU A 25 10.35 55.67 -48.65
C LEU A 25 11.85 56.02 -48.68
N PRO A 26 12.38 56.70 -47.65
CA PRO A 26 13.75 57.19 -47.63
C PRO A 26 14.77 56.06 -47.43
N LEU A 27 15.99 56.24 -47.97
CA LEU A 27 17.10 55.30 -47.77
C LEU A 27 17.42 55.12 -46.27
N PRO A 28 17.73 53.89 -45.81
CA PRO A 28 18.20 53.67 -44.45
C PRO A 28 19.63 54.19 -44.26
N LEU A 29 19.83 55.01 -43.22
CA LEU A 29 21.13 55.43 -42.72
C LEU A 29 21.94 54.22 -42.19
N PRO A 30 23.28 54.22 -42.30
CA PRO A 30 24.10 53.14 -41.78
C PRO A 30 24.08 53.13 -40.23
N LEU A 31 23.76 51.97 -39.66
CA LEU A 31 23.81 51.71 -38.22
C LEU A 31 25.25 51.81 -37.68
N PRO A 32 25.46 52.34 -36.47
CA PRO A 32 26.78 52.36 -35.85
C PRO A 32 27.25 50.94 -35.51
N ARG A 33 28.55 50.71 -35.71
CA ARG A 33 29.22 49.43 -35.49
C ARG A 33 29.17 49.07 -33.99
N ALA A 34 28.52 47.96 -33.65
CA ALA A 34 28.51 47.44 -32.29
C ALA A 34 29.93 47.01 -31.85
N PRO A 35 30.32 47.21 -30.58
CA PRO A 35 31.60 46.75 -30.07
C PRO A 35 31.65 45.23 -30.00
N ALA A 36 32.84 44.66 -30.20
CA ALA A 36 33.06 43.21 -30.16
C ALA A 36 32.71 42.63 -28.78
N PRO A 37 32.11 41.42 -28.72
CA PRO A 37 31.77 40.81 -27.45
C PRO A 37 33.05 40.39 -26.70
N ALA A 38 33.08 40.71 -25.40
CA ALA A 38 34.10 40.20 -24.49
C ALA A 38 34.01 38.67 -24.42
N ARG A 39 35.16 37.99 -24.47
CA ARG A 39 35.26 36.54 -24.32
C ARG A 39 34.83 36.14 -22.91
N THR A 40 33.68 35.47 -22.80
CA THR A 40 33.28 34.76 -21.58
C THR A 40 34.15 33.51 -21.39
N PRO A 41 34.57 33.18 -20.16
CA PRO A 41 35.28 31.94 -19.91
C PRO A 41 34.34 30.75 -20.11
N ALA A 42 34.87 29.67 -20.67
CA ALA A 42 34.11 28.45 -20.98
C ALA A 42 33.44 27.88 -19.71
N PRO A 43 32.21 27.34 -19.82
CA PRO A 43 31.57 26.68 -18.68
C PRO A 43 32.34 25.41 -18.32
N ALA A 44 32.59 25.23 -17.02
CA ALA A 44 33.15 23.99 -16.48
C ALA A 44 32.31 22.78 -16.92
N PRO A 45 32.92 21.59 -17.12
CA PRO A 45 32.17 20.41 -17.53
C PRO A 45 31.12 20.10 -16.47
N ARG A 46 29.85 20.08 -16.90
CA ARG A 46 28.73 19.63 -16.06
C ARG A 46 29.04 18.22 -15.56
N ALA A 47 29.06 18.05 -14.24
CA ALA A 47 29.01 16.74 -13.64
C ALA A 47 27.82 15.97 -14.25
N PRO A 48 28.00 14.67 -14.58
CA PRO A 48 26.88 13.87 -15.07
C PRO A 48 25.74 13.94 -14.05
N PRO A 49 24.47 13.91 -14.51
CA PRO A 49 23.35 13.81 -13.59
C PRO A 49 23.62 12.63 -12.66
N ALA A 50 23.57 12.89 -11.35
CA ALA A 50 23.66 11.82 -10.36
C ALA A 50 22.66 10.75 -10.78
N GLN A 51 23.16 9.56 -11.11
CA GLN A 51 22.29 8.40 -11.29
C GLN A 51 21.39 8.35 -10.05
N PRO A 52 20.06 8.16 -10.20
CA PRO A 52 19.22 7.87 -9.05
C PRO A 52 19.94 6.75 -8.30
N ALA A 53 20.32 7.01 -7.04
CA ALA A 53 20.90 5.98 -6.21
C ALA A 53 20.00 4.75 -6.35
N ALA A 54 20.56 3.64 -6.85
CA ALA A 54 19.82 2.40 -6.99
C ALA A 54 19.06 2.19 -5.68
N LEU A 55 17.73 2.09 -5.74
CA LEU A 55 16.90 1.88 -4.55
C LEU A 55 17.59 0.79 -3.72
N PRO A 56 17.96 1.05 -2.45
CA PRO A 56 18.56 0.02 -1.64
C PRO A 56 17.62 -1.18 -1.66
N GLY A 57 18.08 -2.30 -2.23
CA GLY A 57 17.26 -3.50 -2.37
C GLY A 57 16.63 -3.84 -1.03
N LEU A 58 15.34 -4.18 -1.04
CA LEU A 58 14.61 -4.50 0.18
C LEU A 58 15.31 -5.65 0.91
N ARG A 59 15.67 -5.43 2.17
CA ARG A 59 16.36 -6.43 2.98
C ARG A 59 15.34 -7.23 3.82
N PRO A 60 15.65 -8.48 4.20
CA PRO A 60 14.81 -9.23 5.13
C PRO A 60 14.52 -8.45 6.44
N ASP A 61 15.51 -7.71 6.94
CA ASP A 61 15.38 -6.87 8.14
C ASP A 61 14.44 -5.66 7.99
N ASP A 62 14.07 -5.30 6.75
CA ASP A 62 13.11 -4.24 6.49
C ASP A 62 11.65 -4.71 6.67
N VAL A 63 11.42 -6.01 6.84
CA VAL A 63 10.08 -6.63 6.97
C VAL A 63 9.82 -6.99 8.44
N PHE A 64 8.65 -6.64 8.94
CA PHE A 64 8.13 -7.00 10.26
C PHE A 64 7.00 -8.01 10.08
N ILE A 65 7.21 -9.26 10.48
CA ILE A 65 6.21 -10.31 10.40
C ILE A 65 5.61 -10.53 11.79
N ALA A 66 4.37 -10.14 11.99
CA ALA A 66 3.61 -10.37 13.20
C ALA A 66 2.86 -11.70 13.10
N VAL A 67 3.16 -12.64 14.00
CA VAL A 67 2.44 -13.91 14.15
C VAL A 67 1.52 -13.78 15.35
N LYS A 68 0.22 -13.77 15.12
CA LYS A 68 -0.78 -13.75 16.19
C LYS A 68 -1.05 -15.16 16.66
N THR A 69 -0.92 -15.38 17.97
CA THR A 69 -1.17 -16.66 18.62
C THR A 69 -1.87 -16.42 19.97
N THR A 70 -2.14 -17.51 20.66
CA THR A 70 -2.64 -17.54 22.03
C THR A 70 -1.83 -18.56 22.83
N ARG A 71 -1.80 -18.45 24.16
CA ARG A 71 -1.06 -19.34 25.04
C ARG A 71 -1.39 -20.81 24.80
N LYS A 72 -2.67 -21.13 24.57
CA LYS A 72 -3.12 -22.51 24.27
C LYS A 72 -2.50 -23.09 22.99
N ASN A 73 -2.02 -22.24 22.08
CA ASN A 73 -1.48 -22.64 20.78
C ASN A 73 0.06 -22.66 20.72
N HIS A 74 0.76 -22.29 21.81
CA HIS A 74 2.23 -22.33 21.87
C HIS A 74 2.79 -23.72 21.52
N GLY A 75 2.22 -24.77 22.11
CA GLY A 75 2.57 -26.15 21.82
C GLY A 75 2.04 -26.65 20.47
N PRO A 76 0.70 -26.72 20.27
CA PRO A 76 0.13 -27.47 19.14
C PRO A 76 0.33 -26.80 17.78
N ARG A 77 0.51 -25.47 17.71
CA ARG A 77 0.66 -24.74 16.45
C ARG A 77 2.02 -24.06 16.34
N LEU A 78 2.34 -23.17 17.28
CA LEU A 78 3.52 -22.31 17.18
C LEU A 78 4.84 -23.10 17.16
N ARG A 79 4.94 -24.21 17.92
CA ARG A 79 6.12 -25.08 17.91
C ARG A 79 6.45 -25.61 16.51
N LEU A 80 5.45 -25.90 15.67
CA LEU A 80 5.65 -26.30 14.28
C LEU A 80 6.22 -25.14 13.46
N LEU A 81 5.65 -23.93 13.61
CA LEU A 81 6.12 -22.75 12.87
C LEU A 81 7.58 -22.39 13.23
N LEU A 82 7.93 -22.46 14.51
CA LEU A 82 9.29 -22.24 15.04
C LEU A 82 10.33 -23.20 14.45
N ARG A 83 9.94 -24.46 14.22
CA ARG A 83 10.79 -25.49 13.61
C ARG A 83 10.86 -25.40 12.09
N THR A 84 9.93 -24.68 11.47
CA THR A 84 9.79 -24.59 10.01
C THR A 84 10.11 -23.17 9.54
N TRP A 85 9.14 -22.42 9.02
CA TRP A 85 9.41 -21.17 8.32
C TRP A 85 9.95 -20.07 9.24
N ILE A 86 9.55 -20.02 10.51
CA ILE A 86 10.07 -19.00 11.45
C ILE A 86 11.56 -19.20 11.66
N SER A 87 12.08 -20.44 11.61
CA SER A 87 13.52 -20.70 11.72
C SER A 87 14.35 -20.00 10.63
N ARG A 88 13.76 -19.79 9.44
CA ARG A 88 14.37 -19.10 8.29
C ARG A 88 14.17 -17.58 8.33
N ALA A 89 13.28 -17.09 9.19
CA ALA A 89 12.85 -15.69 9.28
C ALA A 89 12.91 -15.12 10.72
N ARG A 90 13.73 -15.70 11.61
CA ARG A 90 13.72 -15.36 13.05
C ARG A 90 13.93 -13.88 13.36
N ARG A 91 14.76 -13.18 12.57
CA ARG A 91 15.09 -11.76 12.81
C ARG A 91 13.96 -10.80 12.45
N GLN A 92 13.03 -11.22 11.61
CA GLN A 92 11.90 -10.44 11.13
C GLN A 92 10.57 -10.87 11.74
N THR A 93 10.50 -12.04 12.38
CA THR A 93 9.29 -12.54 13.02
C THR A 93 9.16 -12.13 14.49
N PHE A 94 7.99 -11.61 14.83
CA PHE A 94 7.55 -11.22 16.17
C PHE A 94 6.27 -11.99 16.50
N ILE A 95 6.22 -12.59 17.67
CA ILE A 95 5.12 -13.47 18.12
C ILE A 95 4.31 -12.71 19.15
N PHE A 96 3.01 -12.54 18.89
CA PHE A 96 2.09 -11.82 19.74
C PHE A 96 1.13 -12.80 20.40
N THR A 97 1.18 -12.89 21.73
CA THR A 97 0.42 -13.86 22.52
C THR A 97 -0.31 -13.19 23.69
N ASP A 98 -1.15 -13.95 24.38
CA ASP A 98 -1.94 -13.55 25.56
C ASP A 98 -1.48 -14.20 26.87
N GLY A 99 -0.31 -14.84 26.87
CA GLY A 99 0.27 -15.33 28.10
C GLY A 99 1.73 -15.71 27.99
N ASP A 100 2.41 -15.64 29.13
CA ASP A 100 3.83 -15.92 29.22
C ASP A 100 4.12 -17.41 29.06
N ASP A 101 5.29 -17.67 28.48
CA ASP A 101 5.83 -19.01 28.27
C ASP A 101 7.36 -18.92 28.32
N PRO A 102 7.99 -19.43 29.40
CA PRO A 102 9.43 -19.37 29.57
C PRO A 102 10.21 -20.12 28.47
N GLU A 103 9.69 -21.24 27.96
CA GLU A 103 10.34 -22.00 26.89
C GLU A 103 10.35 -21.18 25.59
N LEU A 104 9.21 -20.56 25.27
CA LEU A 104 9.08 -19.70 24.11
C LEU A 104 9.95 -18.43 24.25
N ALA A 105 9.99 -17.82 25.43
CA ALA A 105 10.81 -16.65 25.71
C ALA A 105 12.31 -16.94 25.56
N LEU A 106 12.78 -18.13 25.97
CA LEU A 106 14.17 -18.56 25.74
C LEU A 106 14.50 -18.70 24.26
N GLN A 107 13.55 -19.14 23.43
CA GLN A 107 13.75 -19.33 21.99
C GLN A 107 13.63 -18.03 21.18
N GLY A 108 12.67 -17.18 21.50
CA GLY A 108 12.34 -15.97 20.73
C GLY A 108 12.88 -14.66 21.32
N GLY A 109 13.26 -14.66 22.60
CA GLY A 109 13.74 -13.48 23.33
C GLY A 109 12.73 -12.33 23.29
N SER A 110 13.23 -11.12 23.04
CA SER A 110 12.43 -9.89 22.95
C SER A 110 11.42 -9.85 21.78
N ARG A 111 11.37 -10.90 20.95
CA ARG A 111 10.40 -11.03 19.85
C ARG A 111 9.14 -11.77 20.25
N VAL A 112 9.05 -12.26 21.48
CA VAL A 112 7.83 -12.84 22.04
C VAL A 112 7.18 -11.77 22.90
N ILE A 113 6.06 -11.24 22.44
CA ILE A 113 5.33 -10.16 23.08
C ILE A 113 4.06 -10.73 23.71
N ASN A 114 4.01 -10.71 25.04
CA ASN A 114 2.75 -10.83 25.74
C ASN A 114 1.98 -9.51 25.62
N THR A 115 0.86 -9.56 24.92
CA THR A 115 -0.01 -8.40 24.65
C THR A 115 -0.81 -7.95 25.86
N ASN A 116 -0.93 -8.80 26.90
CA ASN A 116 -1.87 -8.63 28.01
C ASN A 116 -3.33 -8.49 27.57
N CYS A 117 -3.65 -8.81 26.31
CA CYS A 117 -5.02 -8.93 25.82
C CYS A 117 -5.66 -10.22 26.33
N SER A 118 -6.99 -10.27 26.34
CA SER A 118 -7.69 -11.49 26.75
C SER A 118 -7.34 -12.68 25.86
N ALA A 119 -7.30 -13.87 26.47
CA ALA A 119 -7.09 -15.14 25.77
C ALA A 119 -8.37 -15.70 25.11
N VAL A 120 -9.53 -15.08 25.35
CA VAL A 120 -10.78 -15.46 24.68
C VAL A 120 -10.71 -15.09 23.19
N ARG A 121 -11.38 -15.87 22.34
CA ARG A 121 -11.44 -15.60 20.90
C ARG A 121 -12.61 -14.67 20.54
N THR A 122 -12.72 -13.53 21.21
CA THR A 122 -13.73 -12.51 20.88
C THR A 122 -13.16 -11.48 19.90
N ARG A 123 -14.04 -10.77 19.20
CA ARG A 123 -13.68 -9.63 18.33
C ARG A 123 -12.75 -8.65 19.05
N GLN A 124 -13.12 -8.23 20.26
CA GLN A 124 -12.35 -7.28 21.06
C GLN A 124 -10.96 -7.81 21.40
N ALA A 125 -10.84 -9.09 21.75
CA ALA A 125 -9.54 -9.69 22.07
C ALA A 125 -8.62 -9.78 20.84
N LEU A 126 -9.17 -10.08 19.66
CA LEU A 126 -8.42 -10.11 18.40
C LEU A 126 -7.96 -8.70 17.99
N CYS A 127 -8.87 -7.71 18.04
CA CYS A 127 -8.54 -6.31 17.79
C CYS A 127 -7.49 -5.77 18.77
N CYS A 128 -7.53 -6.23 20.03
CA CYS A 128 -6.53 -5.84 21.03
C CYS A 128 -5.14 -6.32 20.64
N LYS A 129 -5.01 -7.60 20.25
CA LYS A 129 -3.74 -8.15 19.76
C LYS A 129 -3.26 -7.42 18.51
N MET A 130 -4.15 -7.17 17.54
CA MET A 130 -3.83 -6.41 16.33
C MET A 130 -3.34 -4.98 16.64
N SER A 131 -3.94 -4.30 17.62
CA SER A 131 -3.48 -2.98 18.07
C SER A 131 -2.03 -3.03 18.54
N VAL A 132 -1.66 -4.06 19.30
CA VAL A 132 -0.28 -4.22 19.82
C VAL A 132 0.69 -4.60 18.69
N GLU A 133 0.27 -5.45 17.74
CA GLU A 133 1.05 -5.76 16.53
C GLU A 133 1.41 -4.51 15.74
N TYR A 134 0.41 -3.66 15.54
CA TYR A 134 0.53 -2.43 14.81
C TYR A 134 1.46 -1.43 15.49
N ASP A 135 1.29 -1.20 16.81
CA ASP A 135 2.14 -0.30 17.58
C ASP A 135 3.61 -0.79 17.59
N LYS A 136 3.83 -2.10 17.80
CA LYS A 136 5.19 -2.68 17.74
C LYS A 136 5.83 -2.59 16.37
N PHE A 137 5.05 -2.68 15.31
CA PHE A 137 5.56 -2.42 13.97
C PHE A 137 6.02 -0.96 13.80
N LEU A 138 5.21 0.02 14.21
CA LEU A 138 5.58 1.43 14.09
C LEU A 138 6.87 1.74 14.86
N GLU A 139 6.96 1.25 16.11
CA GLU A 139 8.15 1.34 16.98
C GLU A 139 9.39 0.72 16.33
N SER A 140 9.25 -0.38 15.60
CA SER A 140 10.38 -1.11 15.01
C SER A 140 11.14 -0.34 13.92
N GLY A 141 10.55 0.72 13.36
CA GLY A 141 11.14 1.47 12.25
C GLY A 141 11.17 0.73 10.90
N ARG A 142 10.64 -0.50 10.83
CA ARG A 142 10.67 -1.34 9.62
C ARG A 142 9.77 -0.79 8.51
N LYS A 143 10.08 -1.18 7.28
CA LYS A 143 9.47 -0.66 6.04
C LYS A 143 8.15 -1.35 5.68
N TRP A 144 7.98 -2.59 6.12
CA TRP A 144 6.79 -3.39 5.83
C TRP A 144 6.28 -4.08 7.08
N PHE A 145 4.96 -4.01 7.30
CA PHE A 145 4.23 -4.81 8.26
C PHE A 145 3.57 -5.96 7.52
N CYS A 146 3.70 -7.18 8.00
CA CYS A 146 2.94 -8.33 7.51
C CYS A 146 2.34 -9.08 8.68
N HIS A 147 1.03 -9.22 8.69
CA HIS A 147 0.28 -9.99 9.67
C HIS A 147 0.04 -11.40 9.15
N VAL A 148 0.17 -12.40 10.03
CA VAL A 148 -0.27 -13.79 9.80
C VAL A 148 -0.77 -14.42 11.11
N ASP A 149 -1.64 -15.42 10.99
CA ASP A 149 -2.11 -16.25 12.11
C ASP A 149 -1.17 -17.44 12.37
N ASP A 150 -1.33 -18.07 13.54
CA ASP A 150 -0.53 -19.23 13.99
C ASP A 150 -0.79 -20.54 13.23
N ASP A 151 -1.67 -20.53 12.22
CA ASP A 151 -1.89 -21.63 11.29
C ASP A 151 -1.45 -21.31 9.84
N ASN A 152 -0.76 -20.18 9.62
CA ASN A 152 -0.17 -19.85 8.33
C ASN A 152 1.30 -20.34 8.19
N TYR A 153 1.66 -20.76 6.98
CA TYR A 153 3.05 -20.93 6.55
C TYR A 153 3.46 -19.73 5.70
N VAL A 154 4.60 -19.11 6.01
CA VAL A 154 5.13 -17.99 5.21
C VAL A 154 6.34 -18.46 4.43
N ASN A 155 6.38 -18.18 3.14
CA ASN A 155 7.57 -18.28 2.32
C ASN A 155 8.32 -16.93 2.34
N PRO A 156 9.42 -16.78 3.12
CA PRO A 156 10.04 -15.47 3.32
C PRO A 156 10.69 -14.92 2.06
N GLU A 157 11.14 -15.79 1.15
CA GLU A 157 11.79 -15.41 -0.10
C GLU A 157 10.77 -14.88 -1.11
N SER A 158 9.64 -15.58 -1.30
CA SER A 158 8.52 -15.10 -2.12
C SER A 158 7.94 -13.81 -1.58
N LEU A 159 7.76 -13.72 -0.26
CA LEU A 159 7.28 -12.51 0.40
C LEU A 159 8.23 -11.33 0.13
N LEU A 160 9.54 -11.49 0.35
CA LEU A 160 10.51 -10.42 0.11
C LEU A 160 10.53 -9.98 -1.37
N ARG A 161 10.44 -10.94 -2.30
CA ARG A 161 10.36 -10.66 -3.74
C ARG A 161 9.12 -9.84 -4.08
N LEU A 162 7.94 -10.23 -3.58
CA LEU A 162 6.71 -9.49 -3.78
C LEU A 162 6.81 -8.06 -3.23
N LEU A 163 7.26 -7.90 -1.98
CA LEU A 163 7.36 -6.58 -1.36
C LEU A 163 8.37 -5.66 -2.07
N SER A 164 9.40 -6.24 -2.71
CA SER A 164 10.41 -5.47 -3.45
C SER A 164 9.87 -4.80 -4.73
N THR A 165 8.69 -5.20 -5.22
CA THR A 165 8.08 -4.58 -6.41
C THR A 165 7.37 -3.26 -6.10
N PHE A 166 7.28 -2.87 -4.83
CA PHE A 166 6.58 -1.67 -4.38
C PHE A 166 7.51 -0.76 -3.58
N SER A 167 7.23 0.56 -3.59
CA SER A 167 7.92 1.47 -2.68
C SER A 167 7.26 1.43 -1.30
N PRO A 168 8.02 1.29 -0.19
CA PRO A 168 7.46 1.32 1.17
C PRO A 168 6.95 2.70 1.60
N SER A 169 7.19 3.75 0.81
CA SER A 169 6.64 5.09 1.02
C SER A 169 5.27 5.31 0.37
N GLN A 170 4.83 4.40 -0.50
CA GLN A 170 3.52 4.46 -1.16
C GLN A 170 2.42 3.93 -0.24
N ASP A 171 1.16 4.07 -0.67
CA ASP A 171 0.00 3.53 0.04
C ASP A 171 -0.30 2.12 -0.44
N VAL A 172 0.43 1.15 0.10
CA VAL A 172 0.34 -0.27 -0.31
C VAL A 172 -0.29 -1.11 0.80
N TYR A 173 -1.42 -1.73 0.47
CA TYR A 173 -2.10 -2.77 1.24
C TYR A 173 -2.26 -4.01 0.37
N LEU A 174 -1.55 -5.09 0.70
CA LEU A 174 -1.51 -6.33 -0.07
C LEU A 174 -2.19 -7.45 0.70
N GLY A 175 -2.94 -8.29 -0.01
CA GLY A 175 -3.50 -9.51 0.56
C GLY A 175 -4.53 -10.12 -0.36
N ARG A 176 -5.33 -11.04 0.20
CA ARG A 176 -6.43 -11.68 -0.51
C ARG A 176 -7.78 -11.11 -0.03
N PRO A 177 -8.67 -10.63 -0.93
CA PRO A 177 -10.01 -10.22 -0.51
C PRO A 177 -10.79 -11.41 0.06
N SER A 178 -11.53 -11.19 1.15
CA SER A 178 -12.26 -12.26 1.82
C SER A 178 -13.59 -12.65 1.17
N LEU A 179 -14.15 -11.75 0.37
CA LEU A 179 -15.42 -11.91 -0.32
C LEU A 179 -15.21 -11.63 -1.81
N ASP A 180 -16.23 -11.90 -2.62
CA ASP A 180 -16.32 -11.52 -4.03
C ASP A 180 -16.93 -10.13 -4.23
N HIS A 181 -17.29 -9.44 -3.14
CA HIS A 181 -17.84 -8.08 -3.11
C HIS A 181 -17.33 -7.30 -1.88
N PRO A 182 -17.31 -5.96 -1.92
CA PRO A 182 -16.94 -5.16 -0.75
C PRO A 182 -17.99 -5.31 0.36
N ILE A 183 -17.55 -5.29 1.62
CA ILE A 183 -18.47 -5.28 2.77
C ILE A 183 -19.02 -3.88 3.01
N GLU A 184 -20.16 -3.83 3.67
CA GLU A 184 -20.80 -2.61 4.14
C GLU A 184 -20.61 -2.47 5.66
N ALA A 185 -20.04 -1.35 6.10
CA ALA A 185 -20.05 -0.98 7.50
C ALA A 185 -20.91 0.25 7.73
N THR A 186 -21.68 0.19 8.80
CA THR A 186 -22.50 1.31 9.28
C THR A 186 -21.71 2.14 10.27
N GLU A 187 -21.51 3.41 9.97
CA GLU A 187 -20.97 4.37 10.91
C GLU A 187 -22.10 5.15 11.58
N ARG A 188 -22.10 5.15 12.91
CA ARG A 188 -23.02 5.98 13.71
C ARG A 188 -22.32 7.31 14.01
N VAL A 189 -22.77 8.38 13.36
CA VAL A 189 -22.29 9.74 13.67
C VAL A 189 -22.67 10.10 15.12
N GLN A 190 -21.70 10.60 15.89
CA GLN A 190 -21.97 11.16 17.22
C GLN A 190 -22.94 12.35 17.07
N GLY A 191 -24.16 12.22 17.62
CA GLY A 191 -25.21 13.25 17.48
C GLY A 191 -26.54 12.76 16.89
N GLY A 192 -26.68 11.46 16.56
CA GLY A 192 -28.00 10.81 16.49
C GLY A 192 -28.80 10.95 15.20
N GLY A 193 -28.23 11.42 14.09
CA GLY A 193 -29.02 11.70 12.88
C GLY A 193 -28.75 10.82 11.66
N THR A 194 -27.49 10.51 11.35
CA THR A 194 -27.15 9.97 10.03
C THR A 194 -26.28 8.73 10.16
N VAL A 195 -26.79 7.64 9.62
CA VAL A 195 -26.11 6.35 9.46
C VAL A 195 -25.44 6.41 8.09
N THR A 196 -24.12 6.60 8.06
CA THR A 196 -23.37 6.55 6.80
C THR A 196 -22.91 5.11 6.56
N THR A 197 -23.29 4.54 5.42
CA THR A 197 -22.81 3.23 4.98
C THR A 197 -21.56 3.41 4.15
N VAL A 198 -20.48 2.75 4.55
CA VAL A 198 -19.20 2.74 3.82
C VAL A 198 -19.00 1.36 3.22
N LYS A 199 -18.70 1.31 1.92
CA LYS A 199 -18.35 0.08 1.19
C LYS A 199 -16.84 -0.01 1.02
N PHE A 200 -16.25 -1.15 1.37
CA PHE A 200 -14.81 -1.36 1.24
C PHE A 200 -14.41 -2.83 1.15
N TRP A 201 -13.25 -3.07 0.57
CA TRP A 201 -12.57 -4.36 0.60
C TRP A 201 -11.65 -4.47 1.82
N PHE A 202 -11.39 -5.71 2.23
CA PHE A 202 -10.42 -6.02 3.27
C PHE A 202 -9.69 -7.32 2.93
N ALA A 203 -8.42 -7.42 3.32
CA ALA A 203 -7.66 -8.64 3.19
C ALA A 203 -8.07 -9.62 4.31
N THR A 204 -8.31 -10.89 3.99
CA THR A 204 -8.59 -11.94 4.98
C THR A 204 -7.42 -12.10 5.93
N GLY A 205 -7.62 -11.91 7.24
CA GLY A 205 -6.56 -12.06 8.23
C GLY A 205 -5.86 -13.43 8.18
N GLY A 206 -6.66 -14.50 8.08
CA GLY A 206 -6.14 -15.88 7.98
C GLY A 206 -5.50 -16.25 6.64
N ALA A 207 -5.43 -15.34 5.66
CA ALA A 207 -4.55 -15.50 4.48
C ALA A 207 -3.20 -14.81 4.67
N GLY A 208 -3.08 -13.97 5.70
CA GLY A 208 -2.06 -12.96 5.85
C GLY A 208 -2.29 -11.73 4.97
N PHE A 209 -1.73 -10.60 5.39
CA PHE A 209 -1.72 -9.35 4.63
C PHE A 209 -0.48 -8.53 4.96
N CYS A 210 -0.14 -7.57 4.09
CA CYS A 210 0.96 -6.65 4.32
C CYS A 210 0.58 -5.19 4.09
N LEU A 211 1.16 -4.30 4.90
CA LEU A 211 1.06 -2.85 4.80
C LEU A 211 2.44 -2.25 4.64
N SER A 212 2.58 -1.32 3.71
CA SER A 212 3.74 -0.43 3.63
C SER A 212 3.79 0.51 4.84
N ARG A 213 5.01 0.92 5.23
CA ARG A 213 5.20 1.90 6.31
C ARG A 213 4.51 3.23 6.00
N GLY A 214 4.55 3.69 4.74
CA GLY A 214 3.87 4.92 4.30
C GLY A 214 2.38 4.90 4.62
N LEU A 215 1.70 3.81 4.23
CA LEU A 215 0.29 3.61 4.55
C LEU A 215 0.03 3.52 6.05
N ALA A 216 0.81 2.70 6.77
CA ALA A 216 0.65 2.57 8.22
C ALA A 216 0.81 3.92 8.92
N LEU A 217 1.82 4.73 8.59
CA LEU A 217 1.94 6.06 9.20
C LEU A 217 0.67 6.92 9.03
N LYS A 218 -0.01 6.83 7.88
CA LYS A 218 -1.31 7.50 7.64
C LYS A 218 -2.47 6.90 8.42
N MET A 219 -2.45 5.59 8.70
CA MET A 219 -3.46 4.91 9.52
C MET A 219 -3.36 5.27 11.01
N SER A 220 -2.23 5.81 11.47
CA SER A 220 -1.95 6.10 12.89
C SER A 220 -3.07 6.79 13.68
N PRO A 221 -3.79 7.81 13.15
CA PRO A 221 -4.89 8.45 13.89
C PRO A 221 -6.00 7.48 14.31
N TRP A 222 -6.19 6.37 13.58
CA TRP A 222 -7.23 5.37 13.84
C TRP A 222 -6.69 4.03 14.33
N ALA A 223 -5.38 3.80 14.25
CA ALA A 223 -4.78 2.50 14.52
C ALA A 223 -3.70 2.50 15.62
N SER A 224 -3.02 3.62 15.86
CA SER A 224 -1.92 3.66 16.85
C SER A 224 -2.42 4.00 18.26
N LEU A 225 -1.62 3.66 19.28
CA LEU A 225 -1.81 4.10 20.66
C LEU A 225 -3.20 3.74 21.22
N GLY A 226 -3.69 2.55 20.87
CA GLY A 226 -5.01 2.05 21.28
C GLY A 226 -6.20 2.53 20.44
N SER A 227 -6.00 3.48 19.51
CA SER A 227 -7.08 3.95 18.63
C SER A 227 -7.68 2.83 17.77
N PHE A 228 -6.92 1.78 17.45
CA PHE A 228 -7.43 0.62 16.72
C PHE A 228 -8.64 0.01 17.42
N MET A 229 -8.58 -0.13 18.75
CA MET A 229 -9.67 -0.66 19.56
C MET A 229 -10.90 0.23 19.52
N SER A 230 -10.72 1.55 19.68
CA SER A 230 -11.82 2.51 19.59
C SER A 230 -12.47 2.51 18.21
N THR A 231 -11.66 2.41 17.15
CA THR A 231 -12.14 2.30 15.78
C THR A 231 -12.94 1.02 15.59
N ALA A 232 -12.39 -0.14 15.96
CA ALA A 232 -13.04 -1.44 15.84
C ALA A 232 -14.37 -1.51 16.61
N GLU A 233 -14.44 -0.96 17.82
CA GLU A 233 -15.67 -0.93 18.59
C GLU A 233 -16.73 0.00 18.01
N ARG A 234 -16.31 1.14 17.43
CA ARG A 234 -17.22 2.08 16.75
C ARG A 234 -17.92 1.44 15.56
N VAL A 235 -17.17 0.73 14.71
CA VAL A 235 -17.72 0.07 13.51
C VAL A 235 -18.17 -1.37 13.74
N ARG A 236 -17.86 -1.93 14.92
CA ARG A 236 -18.23 -3.28 15.35
C ARG A 236 -17.67 -4.40 14.45
N LEU A 237 -16.52 -4.18 13.83
CA LEU A 237 -15.90 -5.10 12.88
C LEU A 237 -14.78 -5.95 13.50
N PRO A 238 -14.53 -7.16 12.98
CA PRO A 238 -13.28 -7.90 13.20
C PRO A 238 -12.03 -7.07 12.91
N ASP A 239 -10.88 -7.55 13.37
CA ASP A 239 -9.59 -6.86 13.25
C ASP A 239 -9.17 -6.68 11.78
N ASP A 240 -9.25 -7.71 10.96
CA ASP A 240 -8.95 -7.62 9.52
C ASP A 240 -9.91 -6.69 8.76
N CYS A 241 -11.21 -6.78 9.04
CA CYS A 241 -12.21 -5.84 8.54
C CYS A 241 -11.94 -4.40 9.00
N THR A 242 -11.47 -4.20 10.24
CA THR A 242 -11.13 -2.86 10.77
C THR A 242 -9.93 -2.28 10.04
N VAL A 243 -8.91 -3.10 9.72
CA VAL A 243 -7.79 -2.66 8.86
C VAL A 243 -8.31 -2.20 7.49
N GLY A 244 -9.16 -3.00 6.84
CA GLY A 244 -9.76 -2.62 5.56
C GLY A 244 -10.60 -1.35 5.63
N TYR A 245 -11.39 -1.18 6.69
CA TYR A 245 -12.19 0.03 6.91
C TYR A 245 -11.31 1.27 7.05
N ILE A 246 -10.20 1.20 7.80
CA ILE A 246 -9.27 2.32 7.93
C ILE A 246 -8.62 2.63 6.58
N VAL A 247 -8.13 1.60 5.87
CA VAL A 247 -7.38 1.78 4.61
C VAL A 247 -8.26 2.27 3.47
N GLU A 248 -9.37 1.61 3.18
CA GLU A 248 -10.23 1.98 2.06
C GLU A 248 -11.32 2.96 2.47
N GLY A 249 -11.97 2.71 3.61
CA GLY A 249 -13.14 3.49 4.04
C GLY A 249 -12.79 4.89 4.55
N LEU A 250 -11.65 5.05 5.24
CA LEU A 250 -11.23 6.35 5.79
C LEU A 250 -10.13 7.03 4.96
N LEU A 251 -9.12 6.28 4.52
CA LEU A 251 -7.98 6.84 3.78
C LEU A 251 -8.16 6.86 2.26
N GLY A 252 -9.14 6.12 1.71
CA GLY A 252 -9.37 6.04 0.27
C GLY A 252 -8.27 5.30 -0.52
N ALA A 253 -7.33 4.63 0.17
CA ALA A 253 -6.40 3.70 -0.45
C ALA A 253 -7.15 2.42 -0.89
N ARG A 254 -6.47 1.49 -1.57
CA ARG A 254 -7.09 0.26 -2.06
C ARG A 254 -6.33 -0.97 -1.64
N LEU A 255 -7.07 -2.03 -1.35
CA LEU A 255 -6.53 -3.38 -1.29
C LEU A 255 -6.02 -3.78 -2.67
N LEU A 256 -4.74 -4.09 -2.75
CA LEU A 256 -4.11 -4.71 -3.89
C LEU A 256 -4.21 -6.23 -3.72
N HIS A 257 -5.11 -6.84 -4.50
CA HIS A 257 -5.26 -8.28 -4.52
C HIS A 257 -3.97 -8.95 -5.02
N SER A 258 -3.44 -9.87 -4.23
CA SER A 258 -2.32 -10.73 -4.61
C SER A 258 -2.74 -12.21 -4.55
N PRO A 259 -2.54 -12.98 -5.64
CA PRO A 259 -2.86 -14.41 -5.69
C PRO A 259 -1.87 -15.29 -4.89
N LEU A 260 -0.86 -14.68 -4.25
CA LEU A 260 0.15 -15.40 -3.46
C LEU A 260 -0.27 -15.57 -1.99
N PHE A 261 -1.37 -14.94 -1.55
CA PHE A 261 -1.91 -15.08 -0.20
C PHE A 261 -3.07 -16.07 -0.20
N HIS A 262 -3.05 -17.01 0.75
CA HIS A 262 -3.97 -18.14 0.79
C HIS A 262 -4.52 -18.39 2.18
N SER A 263 -5.84 -18.55 2.29
CA SER A 263 -6.55 -18.89 3.51
C SER A 263 -7.03 -20.34 3.49
N HIS A 264 -7.22 -20.93 4.67
CA HIS A 264 -7.94 -22.20 4.83
C HIS A 264 -9.44 -22.13 4.45
N LEU A 265 -9.96 -20.94 4.13
CA LEU A 265 -11.30 -20.74 3.55
C LEU A 265 -11.37 -21.09 2.05
N GLU A 266 -10.23 -21.45 1.45
CA GLU A 266 -10.12 -21.84 0.04
C GLU A 266 -9.93 -23.34 -0.13
N ASN A 267 -10.15 -23.83 -1.36
CA ASN A 267 -9.74 -25.17 -1.73
C ASN A 267 -8.22 -25.23 -2.00
N LEU A 268 -7.43 -25.31 -0.92
CA LEU A 268 -5.95 -25.39 -1.01
C LEU A 268 -5.45 -26.63 -1.77
N GLN A 269 -6.25 -27.70 -1.87
CA GLN A 269 -5.89 -28.87 -2.69
C GLN A 269 -5.88 -28.57 -4.19
N GLY A 270 -6.55 -27.49 -4.61
CA GLY A 270 -6.54 -27.00 -5.99
C GLY A 270 -5.27 -26.21 -6.36
N LEU A 271 -4.40 -25.87 -5.39
CA LEU A 271 -3.16 -25.16 -5.70
C LEU A 271 -2.20 -26.09 -6.47
N PRO A 272 -1.69 -25.67 -7.65
CA PRO A 272 -0.73 -26.46 -8.41
C PRO A 272 0.50 -26.73 -7.54
N ARG A 273 0.87 -28.01 -7.39
CA ARG A 273 1.99 -28.42 -6.53
C ARG A 273 3.28 -27.69 -6.87
N ASP A 274 3.55 -27.48 -8.16
CA ASP A 274 4.75 -26.81 -8.65
C ASP A 274 4.73 -25.30 -8.36
N ALA A 275 3.57 -24.72 -8.10
CA ALA A 275 3.41 -23.32 -7.75
C ALA A 275 3.50 -23.07 -6.23
N VAL A 276 3.35 -24.09 -5.38
CA VAL A 276 3.34 -23.95 -3.90
C VAL A 276 4.62 -23.28 -3.38
N LEU A 277 5.78 -23.58 -3.97
CA LEU A 277 7.06 -22.98 -3.58
C LEU A 277 7.20 -21.50 -3.98
N GLN A 278 6.29 -21.00 -4.81
CA GLN A 278 6.25 -19.60 -5.25
C GLN A 278 5.19 -18.79 -4.51
N GLN A 279 4.26 -19.45 -3.81
CA GLN A 279 3.28 -18.80 -2.94
C GLN A 279 3.99 -18.22 -1.71
#